data_AF-A0A562MSH6-F1
#
_entry.id   AF-A0A562MSH6-F1
#
_cell.length_a   1.000
_cell.length_b   1.000
_cell.length_c   1.000
_cell.angle_alpha   90.00
_cell.angle_beta   90.00
_cell.angle_gamma   90.00
#
_symmetry.space_group_name_H-M   'P 1'
#
loop_
_entity.id
_entity.type
_entity.pdbx_description
1 polymer ?
#
loop_
_entity_poly.entity_id
_entity_poly.type
_entity_poly.pdbx_seq_one_letter_code
_entity_poly.pdbx_strand_id
1 'polypeptide(L)' 'MSELRQSKYIDITTDYGFKKVFGSDTNKDLLIAFLNELFRGRKIIADLYYNKNEHVGDTEDIGT' A
#
# COMPACT_ATOMS: atom_id res chain seq x y z
N MET A 1 28.21 -8.11 -0.25
CA MET A 1 26.76 -8.22 -0.48
C MET A 1 26.13 -8.71 0.80
N SER A 2 25.52 -7.83 1.59
CA SER A 2 24.78 -8.23 2.79
C SER A 2 23.48 -8.89 2.35
N GLU A 3 23.23 -10.13 2.75
CA GLU A 3 21.90 -10.74 2.65
C GLU A 3 20.89 -9.83 3.34
N LEU A 4 19.88 -9.37 2.60
CA LEU A 4 18.68 -8.75 3.19
C LEU A 4 17.97 -9.85 3.99
N ARG A 5 18.33 -10.00 5.27
CA ARG A 5 17.61 -10.88 6.19
C ARG A 5 16.19 -10.36 6.33
N GLN A 6 15.25 -11.11 5.77
CA GLN A 6 13.83 -10.86 5.93
C GLN A 6 13.51 -10.91 7.43
N SER A 7 12.99 -9.81 7.98
CA SER A 7 12.54 -9.78 9.37
C SER A 7 11.48 -10.86 9.58
N LYS A 8 11.54 -11.55 10.73
CA LYS A 8 10.55 -12.57 11.11
C LYS A 8 9.14 -12.00 11.18
N TYR A 9 9.01 -10.71 11.49
CA TYR A 9 7.74 -10.00 11.61
C TYR A 9 7.69 -8.81 10.66
N ILE A 10 6.49 -8.50 10.19
CA ILE A 10 6.21 -7.32 9.38
C ILE A 10 5.71 -6.22 10.31
N ASP A 11 6.41 -5.08 10.32
CA ASP A 11 5.94 -3.88 10.99
C ASP A 11 5.00 -3.09 10.05
N ILE A 12 3.70 -3.21 10.30
CA ILE A 12 2.65 -2.54 9.50
C ILE A 12 2.60 -1.03 9.70
N THR A 13 3.36 -0.47 10.63
CA THR A 13 3.47 0.98 10.84
C THR A 13 4.46 1.63 9.86
N THR A 14 5.31 0.83 9.21
CA THR A 14 6.20 1.29 8.14
C THR A 14 5.49 1.29 6.80
N ASP A 15 5.87 2.20 5.90
CA ASP A 15 5.35 2.25 4.52
C ASP A 15 5.56 0.90 3.80
N TYR A 16 6.74 0.30 3.95
CA TYR A 16 7.03 -1.03 3.40
C TYR A 16 6.09 -2.10 3.94
N GLY A 17 5.94 -2.20 5.26
CA GLY A 17 5.11 -3.24 5.87
C GLY A 17 3.63 -3.06 5.55
N PHE A 18 3.15 -1.81 5.54
CA PHE A 18 1.79 -1.49 5.14
C PHE A 18 1.54 -1.90 3.68
N LYS A 19 2.40 -1.50 2.74
CA LYS A 19 2.29 -1.91 1.32
C LYS A 19 2.45 -3.41 1.14
N LYS A 20 3.30 -4.07 1.93
CA LYS A 20 3.51 -5.51 1.85
C LYS A 20 2.25 -6.29 2.24
N VAL A 21 1.50 -5.80 3.22
CA VAL A 21 0.27 -6.44 3.70
C VAL A 21 -0.95 -6.01 2.89
N PHE A 22 -1.10 -4.73 2.58
CA PHE A 22 -2.31 -4.14 2.02
C PHE A 22 -2.16 -3.54 0.61
N GLY A 23 -0.99 -3.63 -0.02
CA GLY A 23 -0.70 -2.95 -1.29
C GLY A 23 -0.88 -3.80 -2.55
N SER A 24 -1.47 -5.00 -2.44
CA SER A 24 -1.72 -5.89 -3.58
C SER A 24 -3.21 -6.14 -3.79
N ASP A 25 -3.63 -6.39 -5.04
CA ASP A 25 -5.01 -6.73 -5.37
C ASP A 25 -5.49 -7.99 -4.65
N THR A 26 -4.63 -9.01 -4.51
CA THR A 26 -4.95 -10.23 -3.78
C THR A 26 -5.28 -9.97 -2.30
N ASN A 27 -4.69 -8.92 -1.72
CA ASN A 27 -4.89 -8.57 -0.32
C ASN A 27 -5.90 -7.43 -0.13
N LYS A 28 -6.63 -7.02 -1.18
CA LYS A 28 -7.58 -5.90 -1.14
C LYS A 28 -8.65 -6.09 -0.06
N ASP A 29 -9.16 -7.30 0.09
CA ASP A 29 -10.20 -7.60 1.08
C ASP A 29 -9.70 -7.37 2.52
N LEU A 30 -8.41 -7.57 2.79
CA LEU A 30 -7.81 -7.29 4.10
C LEU A 30 -7.82 -5.79 4.40
N LEU A 31 -7.51 -4.96 3.40
CA LEU A 31 -7.54 -3.50 3.55
C LEU A 31 -8.98 -3.01 3.76
N ILE A 32 -9.94 -3.54 3.00
CA ILE A 32 -11.36 -3.22 3.17
C ILE A 32 -11.84 -3.60 4.58
N ALA A 33 -11.53 -4.80 5.06
CA ALA A 33 -11.91 -5.25 6.39
C ALA A 33 -11.29 -4.37 7.49
N PHE A 34 -9.99 -4.07 7.40
CA PHE A 34 -9.31 -3.19 8.34
C PHE A 34 -9.95 -1.80 8.43
N LEU A 35 -10.21 -1.18 7.28
CA LEU A 35 -10.83 0.14 7.23
C LEU A 35 -12.27 0.13 7.75
N ASN A 36 -13.03 -0.93 7.47
CA ASN A 36 -14.40 -1.08 7.99
C ASN A 36 -14.44 -1.18 9.52
N GLU A 37 -13.48 -1.89 10.13
CA GLU A 37 -13.35 -1.87 11.59
C GLU A 37 -12.96 -0.48 12.12
N LEU A 38 -12.07 0.23 11.43
CA LEU A 38 -11.67 1.60 11.81
C LEU A 38 -12.81 2.62 11.69
N PHE A 39 -13.70 2.44 10.72
CA PHE A 39 -14.84 3.31 10.45
C PHE A 39 -16.18 2.78 10.97
N ARG A 40 -16.16 1.76 11.83
CA ARG A 40 -17.37 1.15 12.39
C ARG A 40 -18.33 2.21 12.93
N GLY A 41 -19.59 2.11 12.52
CA GLY A 41 -20.67 3.04 12.90
C GLY A 41 -20.66 4.38 12.14
N ARG A 42 -19.70 4.62 11.24
CA ARG A 42 -19.64 5.84 10.40
C ARG A 42 -19.92 5.54 8.94
N LYS A 43 -19.22 4.55 8.36
CA LYS A 43 -19.30 4.20 6.94
C LYS A 43 -19.02 2.72 6.74
N ILE A 44 -19.45 2.20 5.59
CA ILE A 44 -19.09 0.87 5.09
C ILE A 44 -18.42 1.06 3.73
N ILE A 45 -17.17 0.63 3.62
CA ILE A 45 -16.41 0.57 2.37
C ILE A 45 -16.76 -0.75 1.68
N ALA A 46 -17.39 -0.63 0.51
CA ALA A 46 -17.77 -1.79 -0.30
C ALA A 46 -16.67 -2.22 -1.28
N ASP A 47 -15.90 -1.28 -1.81
CA ASP A 47 -14.80 -1.55 -2.72
C ASP A 47 -13.76 -0.43 -2.67
N LEU A 48 -12.56 -0.71 -3.19
CA LEU A 48 -11.47 0.25 -3.40
C LEU A 48 -10.67 -0.10 -4.66
N TYR A 49 -9.96 0.90 -5.19
CA TYR A 49 -9.02 0.72 -6.28
C TYR A 49 -7.65 1.29 -5.87
N TYR A 50 -6.58 0.56 -6.15
CA TYR A 50 -5.23 1.10 -5.98
C TYR A 50 -4.94 2.02 -7.16
N ASN A 51 -4.65 3.29 -6.86
CA ASN A 51 -4.19 4.20 -7.89
C ASN A 51 -2.69 3.94 -8.18
N LYS A 52 -2.28 4.12 -9.43
CA LYS A 52 -0.86 4.07 -9.80
C LYS A 52 -0.19 5.33 -9.27
N ASN A 53 0.63 5.18 -8.23
CA ASN A 53 1.40 6.29 -7.64
C ASN A 53 2.75 6.54 -8.35
N GLU A 54 3.03 5.86 -9.46
CA GLU A 54 4.18 6.20 -10.31
C GLU A 54 3.88 7.46 -11.11
N HIS A 55 4.08 8.61 -10.48
CA HIS A 55 4.43 9.80 -11.25
C HIS A 55 5.89 9.61 -11.65
N VAL A 56 6.14 9.26 -12.92
CA VAL A 56 7.44 9.55 -13.53
C VAL A 56 7.61 11.05 -13.31
N GLY A 57 8.54 11.45 -12.43
CA GLY A 57 8.84 12.86 -12.25
C GLY A 57 9.08 13.46 -13.62
N ASP A 58 8.65 14.71 -13.84
CA ASP A 58 8.87 15.42 -15.10
C ASP A 58 10.33 15.19 -15.48
N THR A 59 10.57 14.32 -16.45
CA THR A 59 11.88 14.26 -17.06
C THR A 59 11.88 15.58 -17.80
N GLU A 60 12.65 16.55 -17.32
CA GLU A 60 12.94 17.72 -18.12
C GLU A 60 13.42 17.17 -19.46
N ASP A 61 12.55 17.20 -20.46
CA ASP A 61 12.93 17.07 -21.85
C ASP A 61 13.76 18.31 -22.10
N ILE A 62 15.06 18.21 -21.80
CA ILE A 62 16.06 19.16 -22.25
C ILE A 62 16.22 18.88 -23.76
N GLY A 63 15.15 19.13 -24.49
CA GLY A 63 15.13 19.18 -25.94
C GLY A 63 15.79 20.48 -26.36
N THR A 64 17.10 20.44 -26.59
CA THR A 64 17.89 21.04 -27.70
C THR A 64 19.36 21.10 -27.31
#